data_AF-A0AAN7V3X4-F1
#
_entry.id   AF-A0AAN7V3X4-F1
#
_cell.length_a   1.000
_cell.length_b   1.000
_cell.length_c   1.000
_cell.angle_alpha   90.00
_cell.angle_beta   90.00
_cell.angle_gamma   90.00
#
_symmetry.space_group_name_H-M   'P 1'
#
loop_
_entity.id
_entity.type
_entity.pdbx_description
1 polymer ?
#
loop_
_entity_poly.entity_id
_entity_poly.type
_entity_poly.pdbx_seq_one_letter_code
_entity_poly.pdbx_strand_id
1 'polypeptide(L)'
;MKRTIRNVRTKHNLGPAVPLHRRDIAFEERYTQTENGEQFLLFDSGPEEDRLLVFSTRRNMQLLARSRHWYADGTFKTVPSLFSQLYTLHGLQDNKALPLVYALLPNKTEHTVYTFSTGNQTFRT
;
A
#
# COMPACT_ATOMS: atom_id res chain seq x y z
N MET A 1 -16.40 -12.92 -9.21
CA MET A 1 -16.32 -12.25 -7.89
C MET A 1 -15.62 -10.87 -7.88
N LYS A 2 -14.88 -10.44 -8.93
CA LYS A 2 -14.31 -9.08 -9.04
C LYS A 2 -15.33 -7.96 -9.25
N ARG A 3 -16.50 -8.28 -9.81
CA ARG A 3 -17.55 -7.30 -10.16
C ARG A 3 -18.38 -6.82 -8.95
N THR A 4 -18.45 -7.62 -7.89
CA THR A 4 -19.39 -7.38 -6.78
C THR A 4 -18.95 -6.22 -5.88
N ILE A 5 -17.64 -6.09 -5.60
CA ILE A 5 -17.12 -5.00 -4.74
C ILE A 5 -17.18 -3.64 -5.45
N ARG A 6 -16.96 -3.60 -6.76
CA ARG A 6 -17.03 -2.36 -7.57
C ARG A 6 -18.46 -1.80 -7.60
N ASN A 7 -19.46 -2.67 -7.74
CA ASN A 7 -20.87 -2.25 -7.85
C ASN A 7 -21.48 -1.74 -6.53
N VAL A 8 -21.01 -2.24 -5.38
CA VAL A 8 -21.49 -1.76 -4.07
C VAL A 8 -21.00 -0.33 -3.79
N ARG A 9 -19.76 0.00 -4.21
CA ARG A 9 -19.22 1.37 -4.06
C ARG A 9 -19.95 2.39 -4.94
N THR A 10 -20.33 2.03 -6.16
CA THR A 10 -21.01 2.94 -7.10
C THR A 10 -22.41 3.34 -6.67
N LYS A 11 -23.11 2.54 -5.85
CA LYS A 11 -24.49 2.85 -5.44
C LYS A 11 -24.60 3.75 -4.21
N HIS A 12 -23.54 3.90 -3.41
CA HIS A 12 -23.60 4.65 -2.14
C HIS A 12 -22.48 5.69 -1.94
N ASN A 13 -21.47 5.77 -2.81
CA ASN A 13 -20.38 6.74 -2.65
C ASN A 13 -20.10 7.52 -3.94
N LEU A 14 -20.25 8.84 -3.86
CA LEU A 14 -19.69 9.83 -4.79
C LEU A 14 -18.16 9.89 -4.62
N GLY A 15 -17.48 8.76 -4.78
CA GLY A 15 -16.02 8.71 -4.75
C GLY A 15 -15.42 9.50 -5.92
N PRO A 16 -14.17 9.97 -5.80
CA PRO A 16 -13.50 10.65 -6.90
C PRO A 16 -13.45 9.76 -8.14
N ALA A 17 -13.45 10.40 -9.32
CA ALA A 17 -13.34 9.69 -10.59
C ALA A 17 -12.12 8.77 -10.58
N VAL A 18 -12.28 7.54 -11.07
CA VAL A 18 -11.17 6.58 -11.13
C VAL A 18 -10.15 7.12 -12.15
N PRO A 19 -8.90 7.39 -11.73
CA PRO A 19 -7.90 7.93 -12.64
C PRO A 19 -7.54 6.94 -13.74
N LEU A 20 -7.13 7.46 -14.91
CA LEU A 20 -6.72 6.66 -16.06
C LEU A 20 -5.24 6.30 -16.03
N HIS A 21 -4.40 7.15 -15.42
CA HIS A 21 -2.97 6.92 -15.26
C HIS A 21 -2.54 7.03 -13.78
N ARG A 22 -1.42 6.40 -13.41
CA ARG A 22 -0.87 6.46 -12.03
C ARG A 22 -0.52 7.88 -11.60
N ARG A 23 -0.01 8.69 -12.52
CA ARG A 23 0.34 10.11 -12.29
C ARG A 23 -0.87 10.96 -11.88
N ASP A 24 -2.06 10.60 -12.36
CA ASP A 24 -3.30 11.34 -12.13
C ASP A 24 -3.93 11.04 -10.76
N ILE A 25 -3.34 10.12 -9.98
CA ILE A 25 -3.85 9.78 -8.64
C ILE A 25 -3.62 10.98 -7.71
N ALA A 26 -4.69 11.69 -7.38
CA ALA A 26 -4.69 12.70 -6.34
C ALA A 26 -5.38 12.13 -5.10
N PHE A 27 -4.69 12.14 -3.96
CA PHE A 27 -5.27 11.75 -2.67
C PHE A 27 -5.83 12.99 -1.98
N GLU A 28 -7.14 12.99 -1.73
CA GLU A 28 -7.71 13.88 -0.72
C GLU A 28 -7.17 13.48 0.66
N GLU A 29 -7.03 14.44 1.57
CA GLU A 29 -6.47 14.23 2.91
C GLU A 29 -7.14 13.06 3.65
N ARG A 30 -8.46 12.93 3.55
CA ARG A 30 -9.25 11.83 4.14
C ARG A 30 -8.84 10.42 3.67
N TYR A 31 -8.16 10.29 2.54
CA TYR A 31 -7.66 9.01 2.02
C TYR A 31 -6.19 8.76 2.38
N THR A 32 -5.51 9.76 2.95
CA THR A 32 -4.13 9.64 3.43
C THR A 32 -4.04 9.29 4.91
N GLN A 33 -5.15 9.39 5.64
CA GLN A 33 -5.25 9.12 7.06
C GLN A 33 -6.20 7.95 7.34
N THR A 34 -6.05 7.31 8.49
CA THR A 34 -7.00 6.35 9.05
C THR A 34 -8.27 7.06 9.56
N GLU A 35 -9.31 6.29 9.90
CA GLU A 35 -10.56 6.85 10.47
C GLU A 35 -10.36 7.61 11.79
N ASN A 36 -9.30 7.31 12.53
CA ASN A 36 -8.91 8.02 13.75
C ASN A 36 -7.86 9.12 13.52
N GLY A 37 -7.61 9.51 12.26
CA GLY A 37 -6.72 10.63 11.90
C GLY A 37 -5.22 10.33 11.95
N GLU A 38 -4.81 9.06 12.04
CA GLU A 38 -3.39 8.69 11.97
C GLU A 38 -2.92 8.68 10.51
N GLN A 39 -1.75 9.26 10.22
CA GLN A 39 -1.15 9.20 8.89
C GLN A 39 -1.01 7.73 8.44
N PHE A 40 -1.54 7.44 7.26
CA PHE A 40 -1.58 6.09 6.69
C PHE A 40 -0.86 5.98 5.35
N LEU A 41 -0.97 6.96 4.46
CA LEU A 41 -0.09 7.04 3.29
C LEU A 41 1.29 7.49 3.78
N LEU A 42 2.20 6.52 3.95
CA LEU A 42 3.50 6.73 4.56
C LEU A 42 4.53 7.23 3.53
N PHE A 43 4.46 6.75 2.30
CA PHE A 43 5.35 7.17 1.23
C PHE A 43 4.65 7.18 -0.12
N ASP A 44 4.98 8.19 -0.92
CA ASP A 44 4.54 8.37 -2.30
C ASP A 44 5.74 8.87 -3.11
N SER A 45 6.16 8.10 -4.11
CA SER A 45 7.32 8.48 -4.93
C SER A 45 7.03 9.63 -5.90
N GLY A 46 5.81 10.16 -5.94
CA GLY A 46 5.41 11.29 -6.78
C GLY A 46 4.68 10.87 -8.06
N PRO A 47 4.13 11.84 -8.82
CA PRO A 47 3.21 11.61 -9.93
C PRO A 47 3.92 11.17 -11.22
N GLU A 48 4.82 10.21 -11.12
CA GLU A 48 5.53 9.63 -12.26
C GLU A 48 4.86 8.33 -12.75
N GLU A 49 5.25 7.86 -13.93
CA GLU A 49 4.73 6.60 -14.46
C GLU A 49 5.11 5.41 -13.58
N ASP A 50 6.26 5.42 -12.91
CA ASP A 50 6.67 4.39 -11.94
C ASP A 50 6.31 4.74 -10.50
N ARG A 51 5.19 5.45 -10.29
CA ARG A 51 4.72 5.81 -8.94
C ARG A 51 4.59 4.58 -8.05
N LEU A 52 5.21 4.66 -6.88
CA LEU A 52 5.19 3.67 -5.81
C LEU A 52 4.52 4.30 -4.59
N LEU A 53 3.53 3.60 -4.05
CA LEU A 53 2.78 4.04 -2.87
C LEU A 53 2.97 3.05 -1.74
N VAL A 54 3.24 3.54 -0.53
CA VAL A 54 3.36 2.71 0.66
C VAL A 54 2.42 3.23 1.74
N PHE A 55 1.62 2.31 2.26
CA PHE A 55 0.66 2.55 3.30
C PHE A 55 1.04 1.79 4.55
N SER A 56 1.15 2.51 5.65
CA SER A 56 1.34 1.96 6.99
C SER A 56 1.12 3.07 8.01
N THR A 57 0.91 2.70 9.25
CA THR A 57 0.88 3.64 10.37
C THR A 57 2.21 3.62 11.12
N ARG A 58 2.47 4.66 11.92
CA ARG A 58 3.66 4.68 12.79
C ARG A 58 3.67 3.49 13.74
N ARG A 59 2.50 3.15 14.29
CA ARG A 59 2.32 1.97 15.14
C ARG A 59 2.65 0.67 14.42
N ASN A 60 2.18 0.50 13.18
CA ASN A 60 2.46 -0.70 12.40
C ASN A 60 3.95 -0.85 12.11
N MET A 61 4.64 0.24 11.76
CA MET A 61 6.09 0.23 11.55
C MET A 61 6.85 -0.14 12.84
N GLN A 62 6.41 0.36 14.00
CA GLN A 62 6.98 -0.04 15.30
C GLN A 62 6.76 -1.52 15.61
N LEU A 63 5.57 -2.05 15.31
CA LEU A 63 5.28 -3.48 15.47
C LEU A 63 6.15 -4.33 14.54
N LEU A 64 6.31 -3.92 13.29
CA LEU A 64 7.15 -4.61 12.32
C LEU A 64 8.62 -4.62 12.76
N ALA A 65 9.14 -3.47 13.21
CA ALA A 65 10.52 -3.35 13.70
C ALA A 65 10.80 -4.19 14.96
N ARG A 66 9.78 -4.42 15.80
CA ARG A 66 9.87 -5.28 17.00
C ARG A 66 9.59 -6.75 16.71
N SER A 67 9.07 -7.07 15.53
CA SER A 67 8.71 -8.44 15.16
C SER A 67 9.99 -9.26 14.94
N ARG A 68 10.14 -10.35 15.70
CA ARG A 68 11.26 -11.29 15.53
C ARG A 68 11.26 -11.96 14.16
N HIS A 69 10.06 -12.21 13.63
CA HIS A 69 9.86 -12.77 12.30
C HIS A 69 8.91 -11.87 11.54
N TRP A 70 9.26 -11.59 10.29
CA TRP A 70 8.39 -10.94 9.33
C TRP A 70 8.33 -11.76 8.05
N TYR A 71 7.19 -11.64 7.37
CA TYR A 71 6.92 -12.32 6.11
C TYR A 71 6.56 -11.30 5.06
N ALA A 72 6.88 -11.60 3.82
CA ALA A 72 6.45 -10.79 2.70
C ALA A 72 5.59 -11.61 1.74
N ASP A 73 4.51 -11.01 1.26
CA ASP A 73 3.65 -11.62 0.24
C ASP A 73 3.40 -10.64 -0.91
N GLY A 74 3.43 -11.17 -2.13
CA GLY A 74 3.20 -10.42 -3.36
C GLY A 74 1.93 -10.91 -4.05
N THR A 75 0.83 -10.18 -3.91
CA THR A 75 -0.47 -10.56 -4.51
C THR A 75 -0.73 -9.81 -5.82
N PHE A 76 -0.99 -10.58 -6.89
CA PHE A 76 -1.27 -10.04 -8.23
C PHE A 76 -2.76 -10.02 -8.58
N LYS A 77 -3.55 -10.92 -8.00
CA LYS A 77 -4.95 -11.14 -8.42
C LYS A 77 -5.90 -10.01 -8.00
N THR A 78 -5.50 -9.21 -7.02
CA THR A 78 -6.31 -8.21 -6.30
C THR A 78 -5.77 -6.78 -6.42
N VAL A 79 -4.75 -6.53 -7.23
CA VAL A 79 -4.15 -5.20 -7.39
C VAL A 79 -5.08 -4.25 -8.19
N PRO A 80 -5.15 -2.94 -7.83
CA PRO A 80 -5.80 -1.94 -8.68
C PRO A 80 -5.21 -1.93 -10.08
N SER A 81 -6.01 -1.67 -11.11
CA SER A 81 -5.61 -1.80 -12.52
C SER A 81 -4.43 -0.91 -12.94
N LEU A 82 -4.14 0.15 -12.17
CA LEU A 82 -3.03 1.05 -12.41
C LEU A 82 -1.69 0.53 -11.86
N PHE A 83 -1.70 -0.50 -11.02
CA PHE A 83 -0.49 -1.07 -10.39
C PHE A 83 -0.29 -2.52 -10.80
N SER A 84 0.96 -2.96 -10.80
CA SER A 84 1.32 -4.31 -11.24
C SER A 84 1.27 -5.33 -10.11
N GLN A 85 1.47 -4.89 -8.87
CA GLN A 85 1.54 -5.77 -7.70
C GLN A 85 1.13 -5.03 -6.42
N LEU A 86 0.38 -5.73 -5.56
CA LEU A 86 0.25 -5.36 -4.14
C LEU A 86 1.24 -6.23 -3.35
N TYR A 87 2.20 -5.58 -2.70
CA TYR A 87 3.18 -6.23 -1.85
C TYR A 87 2.89 -5.90 -0.39
N THR A 88 2.96 -6.88 0.49
CA THR A 88 2.63 -6.70 1.92
C THR A 88 3.71 -7.28 2.82
N LEU A 89 4.05 -6.54 3.87
CA LEU A 89 4.90 -7.03 4.96
C LEU A 89 4.04 -7.38 6.15
N HIS A 90 4.27 -8.55 6.72
CA HIS A 90 3.54 -9.08 7.85
C HIS A 90 4.45 -9.23 9.05
N GLY A 91 4.07 -8.68 10.19
CA GLY A 91 4.70 -8.98 11.48
C GLY A 91 3.97 -10.12 12.18
N LEU A 92 4.71 -10.91 12.96
CA LEU A 92 4.10 -11.95 13.80
C LEU A 92 3.69 -11.36 15.15
N GLN A 93 2.40 -11.40 15.46
CA GLN A 93 1.85 -11.04 16.76
C GLN A 93 0.91 -12.14 17.24
N ASP A 94 1.13 -12.66 18.45
CA ASP A 94 0.33 -13.74 19.04
C ASP A 94 0.17 -14.97 18.11
N ASN A 95 1.27 -15.38 17.46
CA ASN A 95 1.32 -16.43 16.44
C ASN A 95 0.44 -16.20 15.20
N LYS A 96 0.01 -14.96 14.96
CA LYS A 96 -0.73 -14.55 13.76
C LYS A 96 0.13 -13.60 12.93
N ALA A 97 0.23 -13.88 11.63
CA ALA A 97 0.86 -12.98 10.69
C ALA A 97 -0.14 -11.85 10.36
N LEU A 98 0.14 -10.65 10.84
CA LEU A 98 -0.68 -9.47 10.59
C LEU A 98 -0.02 -8.61 9.51
N PRO A 99 -0.75 -8.19 8.46
CA PRO A 99 -0.22 -7.24 7.49
C PRO A 99 -0.03 -5.88 8.15
N LEU A 100 1.19 -5.37 8.14
CA LEU A 100 1.57 -4.11 8.78
C LEU A 100 1.93 -3.02 7.75
N VAL A 101 2.42 -3.42 6.57
CA VAL A 101 2.77 -2.51 5.47
C VAL A 101 2.15 -3.01 4.19
N TYR A 102 1.61 -2.10 3.40
CA TYR A 102 1.07 -2.35 2.07
C TYR A 102 1.78 -1.46 1.07
N ALA A 103 2.26 -2.02 -0.03
CA ALA A 103 2.91 -1.29 -1.10
C ALA A 103 2.27 -1.60 -2.46
N LEU A 104 1.88 -0.56 -3.17
CA LEU A 104 1.44 -0.65 -4.55
C LEU A 104 2.65 -0.36 -5.45
N LEU A 105 3.12 -1.41 -6.12
CA LEU A 105 4.32 -1.34 -6.94
C LEU A 105 3.97 -1.13 -8.42
N PRO A 106 4.72 -0.28 -9.14
CA PRO A 106 4.43 0.04 -10.53
C PRO A 106 4.74 -1.12 -11.49
N ASN A 107 5.76 -1.91 -11.15
CA ASN A 107 6.30 -2.99 -11.97
C ASN A 107 6.76 -4.17 -11.09
N LYS A 108 7.16 -5.26 -11.74
CA LYS A 108 7.58 -6.52 -11.08
C LYS A 108 9.10 -6.67 -11.04
N THR A 109 9.85 -5.59 -11.20
CA THR A 109 11.30 -5.71 -11.24
C THR A 109 11.82 -6.12 -9.88
N GLU A 110 12.81 -7.00 -9.90
CA GLU A 110 13.53 -7.41 -8.71
C GLU A 110 14.03 -6.16 -7.98
N HIS A 111 14.62 -5.21 -8.71
CA HIS A 111 15.06 -3.93 -8.18
C HIS A 111 13.99 -3.18 -7.37
N THR A 112 12.76 -3.03 -7.86
CA THR A 112 11.68 -2.35 -7.14
C THR A 112 11.30 -3.08 -5.86
N VAL A 113 11.20 -4.41 -5.92
CA VAL A 113 10.86 -5.24 -4.75
C VAL A 113 11.98 -5.20 -3.71
N TYR A 114 13.23 -5.30 -4.14
CA TYR A 114 14.41 -5.23 -3.26
C TYR A 114 14.59 -3.85 -2.65
N THR A 115 14.40 -2.78 -3.42
CA THR A 115 14.48 -1.40 -2.90
C THR A 115 13.43 -1.19 -1.80
N PHE A 116 12.21 -1.69 -2.02
CA PHE A 116 11.16 -1.67 -1.00
C PHE A 116 11.51 -2.53 0.23
N SER A 117 11.99 -3.77 0.05
CA SER A 117 12.21 -4.73 1.14
C SER A 117 13.49 -4.50 1.94
N THR A 118 14.52 -3.90 1.33
CA THR A 118 15.83 -3.65 1.96
C THR A 118 15.98 -2.23 2.49
N GLY A 119 15.03 -1.33 2.20
CA GLY A 119 14.86 -0.06 2.91
C GLY A 119 16.09 0.84 2.94
N ASN A 120 16.90 0.89 1.87
CA ASN A 120 18.23 1.49 1.96
C ASN A 120 18.27 3.03 1.86
N GLN A 121 17.12 3.73 1.85
CA GLN A 121 17.09 5.19 2.07
C GLN A 121 15.70 5.78 2.41
N THR A 122 14.60 5.06 2.18
CA THR A 122 13.25 5.67 2.17
C THR A 122 12.52 5.70 3.53
N PHE A 123 12.95 4.93 4.53
CA PHE A 123 12.21 4.78 5.81
C PHE A 123 13.03 5.11 7.06
N ARG A 124 14.16 5.82 6.91
CA ARG A 124 14.90 6.34 8.06
C ARG A 124 14.46 7.77 8.36
N THR A 125 13.65 7.86 9.42
CA THR A 125 13.30 9.03 10.26
C THR A 125 12.08 9.81 9.83
#